data_AF-A0A6P6V8G5-F1
#
_entry.id   AF-A0A6P6V8G5-F1
#
_cell.length_a   1.000
_cell.length_b   1.000
_cell.length_c   1.000
_cell.angle_alpha   90.00
_cell.angle_beta   90.00
_cell.angle_gamma   90.00
#
_symmetry.space_group_name_H-M   'P 1'
#
loop_
_entity.id
_entity.type
_entity.pdbx_description
1 polymer ?
#
loop_
_entity_poly.entity_id
_entity_poly.type
_entity_poly.pdbx_seq_one_letter_code
_entity_poly.pdbx_strand_id
1 'polypeptide(L)'
;MRRRYMDAMSLVQRYGKPDIFLTMTCNPSWPEIKKHLADEDEIQNRPDLVSRVFRVKIEQLKDDLFKKNLFGEVAAYTYVIKFQKRGLSHAHFLIILKQRSKMFSLEAYDRIVSAELPDPKESPYLHSLVLKHMVHGPCGVLNPNCPLKYIYKYIYKGHDKVMYQITSQQTENIIDEIRNFQSARWICAPESMWRIFAFDLTNIHPSVMTMHLHLQNHQSISFAENQTLDDVPANERNSRTMLTEFFSMNRTNKRAQDLNCLYKEFPKYFTWDEGDRIWMDRKRGEVIGRVNTAHPIEGERYYLRMLLMHVIKPTSFDDLKCVDGYISSTYKEAAKVRGLLQVNNGFDECLSEALVYNMPNSCTKDIETEYQIPVSDEDLASVSMLNKAQKSAFDRITEKLNRNIPGVFFIDGPGGTGKSFLYKALLATVRSRGHIALATATSSAAASLLPGGQTAHSRFKIPFHQDNSQTCNISKQSSIGKLLKLAKLIIWDETAMARKHAIESFDTMLRDILDSDVIFGGKTIVFGGDF
;
A
#
# COMPACT_ATOMS: atom_id res chain seq x y z
N MET A 1 11.66 1.64 -4.35
CA MET A 1 10.20 1.51 -4.22
C MET A 1 9.56 2.82 -3.72
N ARG A 2 10.07 3.41 -2.63
CA ARG A 2 9.56 4.68 -2.05
C ARG A 2 9.40 5.85 -3.03
N ARG A 3 10.40 6.12 -3.88
CA ARG A 3 10.32 7.18 -4.91
C ARG A 3 9.10 7.05 -5.83
N ARG A 4 8.88 5.84 -6.39
CA ARG A 4 7.76 5.57 -7.30
C ARG A 4 6.39 5.72 -6.63
N TYR A 5 6.30 5.35 -5.36
CA TYR A 5 5.11 5.61 -4.55
C TYR A 5 4.85 7.11 -4.42
N MET A 6 5.87 7.89 -4.05
CA MET A 6 5.77 9.35 -3.94
C MET A 6 5.38 10.01 -5.26
N ASP A 7 5.94 9.56 -6.37
CA ASP A 7 5.60 10.09 -7.69
C ASP A 7 4.14 9.79 -8.07
N ALA A 8 3.64 8.58 -7.77
CA ALA A 8 2.22 8.25 -7.94
C ALA A 8 1.32 9.11 -7.03
N MET A 9 1.73 9.37 -5.79
CA MET A 9 0.99 10.26 -4.89
C MET A 9 0.91 11.70 -5.40
N SER A 10 1.94 12.19 -6.11
CA SER A 10 1.85 13.51 -6.77
C SER A 10 0.77 13.58 -7.84
N LEU A 11 0.46 12.48 -8.53
CA LEU A 11 -0.71 12.42 -9.41
C LEU A 11 -2.00 12.52 -8.63
N VAL A 12 -2.10 11.79 -7.50
CA VAL A 12 -3.30 11.76 -6.66
C VAL A 12 -3.58 13.11 -6.02
N GLN A 13 -2.54 13.79 -5.53
CA GLN A 13 -2.66 15.15 -4.98
C GLN A 13 -3.14 16.16 -6.02
N ARG A 14 -2.72 15.99 -7.28
CA ARG A 14 -3.05 16.95 -8.36
C ARG A 14 -4.39 16.67 -9.04
N TYR A 15 -4.71 15.41 -9.30
CA TYR A 15 -5.87 15.01 -10.12
C TYR A 15 -6.96 14.27 -9.32
N GLY A 16 -6.71 13.99 -8.04
CA GLY A 16 -7.60 13.21 -7.18
C GLY A 16 -7.31 11.71 -7.21
N LYS A 17 -8.11 10.95 -6.46
CA LYS A 17 -7.98 9.49 -6.37
C LYS A 17 -8.18 8.81 -7.75
N PRO A 18 -7.53 7.66 -8.01
CA PRO A 18 -7.78 6.84 -9.20
C PRO A 18 -9.25 6.42 -9.30
N ASP A 19 -9.79 6.51 -10.51
CA ASP A 19 -11.16 6.12 -10.82
C ASP A 19 -11.24 4.63 -11.23
N ILE A 20 -10.20 4.12 -11.91
CA ILE A 20 -10.14 2.73 -12.39
C ILE A 20 -8.83 2.07 -11.95
N PHE A 21 -8.97 0.88 -11.37
CA PHE A 21 -7.87 -0.06 -11.16
C PHE A 21 -8.01 -1.24 -12.13
N LEU A 22 -7.11 -1.32 -13.10
CA LEU A 22 -7.14 -2.36 -14.14
C LEU A 22 -5.96 -3.31 -13.97
N THR A 23 -6.24 -4.61 -14.03
CA THR A 23 -5.20 -5.65 -14.01
C THR A 23 -5.25 -6.46 -15.29
N MET A 24 -4.11 -6.56 -15.97
CA MET A 24 -3.93 -7.44 -17.12
C MET A 24 -2.98 -8.57 -16.75
N THR A 25 -3.34 -9.81 -17.08
CA THR A 25 -2.51 -11.00 -16.85
C THR A 25 -2.11 -11.61 -18.18
N CYS A 26 -0.83 -11.95 -18.33
CA CYS A 26 -0.36 -12.68 -19.50
C CYS A 26 -1.09 -14.02 -19.63
N ASN A 27 -1.62 -14.32 -20.82
CA ASN A 27 -2.24 -15.60 -21.12
C ASN A 27 -1.31 -16.42 -22.01
N PRO A 28 -0.72 -17.53 -21.50
CA PRO A 28 0.13 -18.43 -22.28
C PRO A 28 -0.58 -19.01 -23.52
N SER A 29 -1.91 -19.09 -23.50
CA SER A 29 -2.71 -19.64 -24.59
C SER A 29 -2.99 -18.68 -25.74
N TRP A 30 -2.39 -17.48 -25.73
CA TRP A 30 -2.57 -16.53 -26.84
C TRP A 30 -2.10 -17.13 -28.18
N PRO A 31 -2.87 -16.97 -29.27
CA PRO A 31 -2.52 -17.50 -30.59
C PRO A 31 -1.15 -17.05 -31.08
N GLU A 32 -0.77 -15.81 -30.77
CA GLU A 32 0.53 -15.23 -31.12
C GLU A 32 1.70 -15.94 -30.42
N ILE A 33 1.47 -16.54 -29.25
CA ILE A 33 2.49 -17.38 -28.61
C ILE A 33 2.48 -18.75 -29.29
N LYS A 34 1.31 -19.39 -29.37
CA LYS A 34 1.19 -20.77 -29.90
C LYS A 34 1.69 -20.93 -31.33
N LYS A 35 1.44 -19.95 -32.20
CA LYS A 35 1.88 -19.96 -33.60
C LYS A 35 3.41 -19.96 -33.75
N HIS A 36 4.12 -19.45 -32.75
CA HIS A 36 5.57 -19.29 -32.77
C HIS A 36 6.32 -20.27 -31.84
N LEU A 37 5.61 -21.26 -31.28
CA LEU A 37 6.21 -22.41 -30.62
C LEU A 37 6.47 -23.51 -31.64
N ALA A 38 7.60 -24.21 -31.51
CA ALA A 38 7.82 -25.46 -32.21
C ALA A 38 6.94 -26.58 -31.62
N ASP A 39 6.75 -27.69 -32.34
CA ASP A 39 5.83 -28.76 -31.96
C ASP A 39 6.17 -29.44 -30.62
N GLU A 40 7.45 -29.40 -30.21
CA GLU A 40 7.93 -29.94 -28.92
C GLU A 40 8.23 -28.84 -27.87
N ASP A 41 8.07 -27.56 -28.21
CA ASP A 41 8.40 -26.45 -27.32
C ASP A 41 7.28 -26.17 -26.31
N GLU A 42 7.62 -26.20 -25.02
CA GLU A 42 6.73 -25.73 -23.97
C GLU A 42 6.83 -24.21 -23.77
N ILE A 43 5.71 -23.56 -23.46
CA ILE A 43 5.64 -22.09 -23.29
C ILE A 43 6.62 -21.59 -22.22
N GLN A 44 6.83 -22.38 -21.17
CA GLN A 44 7.76 -22.05 -20.08
C GLN A 44 9.22 -21.98 -20.54
N ASN A 45 9.57 -22.64 -21.64
CA ASN A 45 10.90 -22.66 -22.23
C ASN A 45 11.14 -21.48 -23.18
N ARG A 46 10.10 -20.70 -23.50
CA ARG A 46 10.16 -19.51 -24.39
C ARG A 46 9.78 -18.21 -23.68
N PRO A 47 10.46 -17.83 -22.58
CA PRO A 47 10.17 -16.61 -21.83
C PRO A 47 10.42 -15.33 -22.65
N ASP A 48 11.28 -15.40 -23.67
CA ASP A 48 11.53 -14.33 -24.64
C ASP A 48 10.25 -13.99 -25.42
N LEU A 49 9.58 -15.01 -25.95
CA LEU A 49 8.36 -14.88 -26.75
C LEU A 49 7.21 -14.38 -25.86
N VAL A 50 7.04 -14.98 -24.68
CA VAL A 50 6.01 -14.59 -23.71
C VAL A 50 6.13 -13.11 -23.33
N SER A 51 7.35 -12.65 -22.99
CA SER A 51 7.59 -11.25 -22.61
C SER A 51 7.34 -10.29 -23.77
N ARG A 52 7.73 -10.64 -25.00
CA ARG A 52 7.48 -9.82 -26.21
C ARG A 52 6.00 -9.71 -26.55
N VAL A 53 5.28 -10.83 -26.57
CA VAL A 53 3.84 -10.81 -26.86
C VAL A 53 3.09 -10.04 -25.78
N PHE A 54 3.44 -10.23 -24.50
CA PHE A 54 2.84 -9.46 -23.41
C PHE A 54 3.10 -7.96 -23.56
N ARG A 55 4.32 -7.56 -23.92
CA ARG A 55 4.67 -6.16 -24.20
C ARG A 55 3.80 -5.56 -25.30
N VAL A 56 3.60 -6.26 -26.41
CA VAL A 56 2.77 -5.82 -27.54
C VAL A 56 1.32 -5.69 -27.12
N LYS A 57 0.78 -6.66 -26.37
CA LYS A 57 -0.61 -6.60 -25.87
C LYS A 57 -0.82 -5.45 -24.89
N ILE A 58 0.19 -5.08 -24.10
CA ILE A 58 0.14 -3.87 -23.26
C ILE A 58 0.11 -2.60 -24.10
N GLU A 59 0.92 -2.50 -25.16
CA GLU A 59 0.86 -1.31 -26.03
C GLU A 59 -0.48 -1.19 -26.75
N GLN A 60 -1.05 -2.31 -27.21
CA GLN A 60 -2.40 -2.32 -27.76
C GLN A 60 -3.44 -1.87 -26.72
N LEU A 61 -3.38 -2.39 -25.49
CA LEU A 61 -4.27 -1.99 -24.41
C LEU A 61 -4.10 -0.49 -24.09
N LYS A 62 -2.88 0.04 -24.08
CA LYS A 62 -2.63 1.48 -23.87
C LYS A 62 -3.25 2.32 -24.97
N ASP A 63 -3.19 1.87 -26.22
CA ASP A 63 -3.83 2.56 -27.34
C ASP A 63 -5.35 2.57 -27.19
N ASP A 64 -5.95 1.46 -26.77
CA ASP A 64 -7.39 1.39 -26.49
C ASP A 64 -7.79 2.30 -25.31
N LEU A 65 -7.01 2.28 -24.21
CA LEU A 65 -7.29 3.09 -23.02
C LEU A 65 -7.09 4.59 -23.25
N PHE A 66 -5.99 4.99 -23.92
CA PHE A 66 -5.52 6.38 -23.92
C PHE A 66 -5.67 7.10 -25.26
N LYS A 67 -5.73 6.37 -26.40
CA LYS A 67 -5.97 6.99 -27.72
C LYS A 67 -7.42 6.85 -28.15
N LYS A 68 -8.01 5.67 -27.94
CA LYS A 68 -9.43 5.41 -28.28
C LYS A 68 -10.39 5.81 -27.16
N ASN A 69 -9.87 6.23 -26.00
CA ASN A 69 -10.64 6.66 -24.84
C ASN A 69 -11.69 5.62 -24.42
N LEU A 70 -11.29 4.34 -24.31
CA LEU A 70 -12.20 3.23 -24.00
C LEU A 70 -13.10 3.50 -22.78
N PHE A 71 -12.55 4.11 -21.73
CA PHE A 71 -13.29 4.49 -20.51
C PHE A 71 -13.53 6.00 -20.40
N GLY A 72 -13.34 6.75 -21.49
CA GLY A 72 -13.30 8.20 -21.51
C GLY A 72 -11.88 8.76 -21.44
N GLU A 73 -11.77 10.08 -21.34
CA GLU A 73 -10.48 10.76 -21.40
C GLU A 73 -9.70 10.65 -20.09
N VAL A 74 -8.45 10.22 -20.21
CA VAL A 74 -7.53 10.06 -19.08
C VAL A 74 -6.81 11.38 -18.80
N ALA A 75 -6.82 11.81 -17.53
CA ALA A 75 -6.07 12.95 -17.03
C ALA A 75 -4.65 12.55 -16.60
N ALA A 76 -4.55 11.41 -15.91
CA ALA A 76 -3.28 10.87 -15.41
C ALA A 76 -3.36 9.35 -15.25
N TYR A 77 -2.22 8.68 -15.36
CA TYR A 77 -2.13 7.26 -15.09
C TYR A 77 -0.74 6.87 -14.55
N THR A 78 -0.69 5.73 -13.87
CA THR A 78 0.56 5.03 -13.59
C THR A 78 0.33 3.54 -13.74
N TYR A 79 1.33 2.82 -14.27
CA TYR A 79 1.26 1.37 -14.31
C TYR A 79 2.56 0.71 -13.86
N VAL A 80 2.43 -0.53 -13.39
CA VAL A 80 3.56 -1.37 -12.99
C VAL A 80 3.40 -2.77 -13.56
N ILE A 81 4.49 -3.29 -14.10
CA ILE A 81 4.65 -4.69 -14.50
C ILE A 81 5.22 -5.46 -13.32
N LYS A 82 4.53 -6.51 -12.90
CA LYS A 82 4.93 -7.44 -11.85
C LYS A 82 4.98 -8.85 -12.40
N PHE A 83 5.91 -9.65 -11.89
CA PHE A 83 6.04 -11.06 -12.24
C PHE A 83 5.69 -11.88 -11.00
N GLN A 84 4.70 -12.77 -11.12
CA GLN A 84 4.26 -13.59 -10.00
C GLN A 84 5.11 -14.87 -9.89
N LYS A 85 5.12 -15.55 -8.73
CA LYS A 85 5.88 -16.79 -8.42
C LYS A 85 5.89 -17.90 -9.49
N ARG A 86 4.91 -17.94 -10.41
CA ARG A 86 4.86 -18.87 -11.56
C ARG A 86 5.29 -18.24 -12.90
N GLY A 87 6.03 -17.13 -12.86
CA GLY A 87 6.70 -16.52 -14.01
C GLY A 87 5.86 -15.56 -14.87
N LEU A 88 4.53 -15.71 -14.92
CA LEU A 88 3.73 -14.88 -15.83
C LEU A 88 3.72 -13.40 -15.43
N SER A 89 3.79 -12.56 -16.45
CA SER A 89 3.76 -11.10 -16.32
C SER A 89 2.33 -10.62 -16.06
N HIS A 90 2.21 -9.64 -15.17
CA HIS A 90 0.97 -8.94 -14.87
C HIS A 90 1.22 -7.45 -14.91
N ALA A 91 0.27 -6.69 -15.43
CA ALA A 91 0.27 -5.24 -15.38
C ALA A 91 -0.85 -4.76 -14.46
N HIS A 92 -0.54 -3.81 -13.61
CA HIS A 92 -1.52 -3.09 -12.81
C HIS A 92 -1.50 -1.62 -13.22
N PHE A 93 -2.66 -1.10 -13.58
CA PHE A 93 -2.86 0.29 -13.97
C PHE A 93 -3.71 0.99 -12.91
N LEU A 94 -3.32 2.21 -12.57
CA LEU A 94 -4.14 3.19 -11.87
C LEU A 94 -4.42 4.32 -12.86
N ILE A 95 -5.70 4.57 -13.13
CA ILE A 95 -6.16 5.53 -14.13
C ILE A 95 -7.03 6.57 -13.44
N ILE A 96 -6.74 7.84 -13.69
CA ILE A 96 -7.51 9.00 -13.24
C ILE A 96 -8.11 9.65 -14.49
N LEU A 97 -9.44 9.71 -14.55
CA LEU A 97 -10.20 10.28 -15.66
C LEU A 97 -10.35 11.81 -15.51
N LYS A 98 -10.47 12.51 -16.63
CA LYS A 98 -10.84 13.93 -16.62
C LYS A 98 -12.25 14.09 -16.07
N GLN A 99 -12.54 15.25 -15.47
CA GLN A 99 -13.81 15.54 -14.80
C GLN A 99 -15.05 15.20 -15.65
N ARG A 100 -15.02 15.49 -16.96
CA ARG A 100 -16.11 15.18 -17.89
C ARG A 100 -16.36 13.70 -18.16
N SER A 101 -15.37 12.86 -17.88
CA SER A 101 -15.42 11.41 -18.11
C SER A 101 -15.53 10.63 -16.81
N LYS A 102 -15.58 11.31 -15.65
CA LYS A 102 -15.75 10.65 -14.36
C LYS A 102 -17.14 10.04 -14.23
N MET A 103 -17.19 8.87 -13.61
CA MET A 103 -18.42 8.12 -13.37
C MET A 103 -19.02 8.57 -12.03
N PHE A 104 -20.19 9.21 -12.08
CA PHE A 104 -20.89 9.67 -10.88
C PHE A 104 -22.21 8.94 -10.63
N SER A 105 -22.70 8.14 -11.58
CA SER A 105 -23.94 7.35 -11.46
C SER A 105 -23.66 5.85 -11.48
N LEU A 106 -24.55 5.06 -10.85
CA LEU A 106 -24.49 3.60 -10.85
C LEU A 106 -24.51 3.03 -12.29
N GLU A 107 -25.40 3.56 -13.13
CA GLU A 107 -25.49 3.20 -14.56
C GLU A 107 -24.19 3.43 -15.35
N ALA A 108 -23.37 4.42 -14.95
CA ALA A 108 -22.07 4.64 -15.58
C ALA A 108 -21.05 3.57 -15.18
N TYR A 109 -21.12 3.08 -13.94
CA TYR A 109 -20.30 1.96 -13.48
C TYR A 109 -20.72 0.63 -14.13
N ASP A 110 -22.03 0.35 -14.18
CA ASP A 110 -22.56 -0.91 -14.73
C ASP A 110 -22.28 -1.06 -16.23
N ARG A 111 -22.13 0.06 -16.95
CA ARG A 111 -21.70 0.06 -18.37
C ARG A 111 -20.26 -0.40 -18.57
N ILE A 112 -19.42 -0.32 -17.55
CA ILE A 112 -17.97 -0.58 -17.64
C ILE A 112 -17.60 -1.86 -16.90
N VAL A 113 -18.28 -2.15 -15.78
CA VAL A 113 -18.05 -3.32 -14.95
C VAL A 113 -19.36 -4.10 -14.84
N SER A 114 -19.36 -5.32 -15.34
CA SER A 114 -20.45 -6.27 -15.12
C SER A 114 -19.91 -7.54 -14.48
N ALA A 115 -20.63 -8.02 -13.46
CA ALA A 115 -20.38 -9.31 -12.81
C ALA A 115 -21.28 -10.42 -13.37
N GLU A 116 -22.07 -10.12 -14.41
CA GLU A 116 -22.98 -11.06 -15.04
C GLU A 116 -22.34 -11.73 -16.26
N LEU A 117 -22.76 -12.96 -16.54
CA LEU A 117 -22.40 -13.61 -17.80
C LEU A 117 -23.16 -12.93 -18.94
N PRO A 118 -22.50 -12.52 -20.04
CA PRO A 118 -23.20 -11.99 -21.21
C PRO A 118 -24.27 -12.97 -21.70
N ASP A 119 -25.42 -12.50 -22.19
CA ASP A 119 -26.45 -13.40 -22.71
C ASP A 119 -25.89 -14.20 -23.91
N PRO A 120 -25.97 -15.54 -23.91
CA PRO A 120 -25.45 -16.37 -24.99
C PRO A 120 -26.16 -16.16 -26.35
N LYS A 121 -27.39 -15.65 -26.36
CA LYS A 121 -28.16 -15.32 -27.57
C LYS A 121 -27.82 -13.93 -28.10
N GLU A 122 -27.69 -12.94 -27.22
CA GLU A 122 -27.41 -11.56 -27.65
C GLU A 122 -25.92 -11.32 -27.94
N SER A 123 -25.03 -11.95 -27.18
CA SER A 123 -23.58 -11.76 -27.29
C SER A 123 -22.82 -13.09 -27.17
N PRO A 124 -23.01 -14.02 -28.14
CA PRO A 124 -22.40 -15.36 -28.09
C PRO A 124 -20.87 -15.32 -28.02
N TYR A 125 -20.24 -14.35 -28.69
CA TYR A 125 -18.79 -14.19 -28.68
C TYR A 125 -18.26 -13.80 -27.29
N LEU A 126 -18.83 -12.76 -26.65
CA LEU A 126 -18.42 -12.33 -25.31
C LEU A 126 -18.70 -13.40 -24.28
N HIS A 127 -19.86 -14.06 -24.36
CA HIS A 127 -20.22 -15.18 -23.50
C HIS A 127 -19.14 -16.28 -23.56
N SER A 128 -18.71 -16.67 -24.77
CA SER A 128 -17.67 -17.68 -24.96
C SER A 128 -16.32 -17.26 -24.36
N LEU A 129 -15.94 -15.98 -24.45
CA LEU A 129 -14.70 -15.47 -23.89
C LEU A 129 -14.73 -15.45 -22.36
N VAL A 130 -15.83 -15.01 -21.76
CA VAL A 130 -15.99 -14.97 -20.29
C VAL A 130 -15.96 -16.40 -19.73
N LEU A 131 -16.70 -17.34 -20.33
CA LEU A 131 -16.64 -18.75 -19.94
C LEU A 131 -15.23 -19.34 -20.06
N LYS A 132 -14.51 -19.03 -21.14
CA LYS A 132 -13.17 -19.58 -21.38
C LYS A 132 -12.10 -18.98 -20.47
N HIS A 133 -12.21 -17.70 -20.11
CA HIS A 133 -11.11 -16.96 -19.49
C HIS A 133 -11.37 -16.50 -18.05
N MET A 134 -12.62 -16.34 -17.64
CA MET A 134 -13.00 -15.82 -16.31
C MET A 134 -13.62 -16.89 -15.41
N VAL A 135 -14.14 -17.98 -15.98
CA VAL A 135 -14.64 -19.12 -15.20
C VAL A 135 -13.49 -20.11 -14.94
N HIS A 136 -13.28 -20.46 -13.67
CA HIS A 136 -12.14 -21.27 -13.25
C HIS A 136 -12.58 -22.56 -12.55
N GLY A 137 -12.46 -23.69 -13.27
CA GLY A 137 -12.77 -25.03 -12.77
C GLY A 137 -14.22 -25.46 -13.07
N PRO A 138 -14.56 -26.75 -12.90
CA PRO A 138 -15.96 -27.17 -12.92
C PRO A 138 -16.69 -26.45 -11.78
N CYS A 139 -17.82 -25.83 -12.11
CA CYS A 139 -18.70 -25.10 -11.20
C CYS A 139 -20.16 -25.51 -11.45
N GLY A 140 -21.04 -25.34 -10.46
CA GLY A 140 -22.43 -25.80 -10.54
C GLY A 140 -22.55 -27.29 -10.24
N VAL A 141 -23.37 -28.03 -11.00
CA VAL A 141 -23.71 -29.45 -10.74
C VAL A 141 -22.47 -30.36 -10.67
N LEU A 142 -21.43 -30.05 -11.46
CA LEU A 142 -20.18 -30.80 -11.52
C LEU A 142 -19.26 -30.55 -10.31
N ASN A 143 -19.49 -29.49 -9.54
CA ASN A 143 -18.80 -29.22 -8.27
C ASN A 143 -19.63 -28.24 -7.41
N PRO A 144 -20.62 -28.74 -6.65
CA PRO A 144 -21.52 -27.93 -5.84
C PRO A 144 -20.80 -27.15 -4.74
N ASN A 145 -19.62 -27.66 -4.32
CA ASN A 145 -18.76 -27.09 -3.29
C ASN A 145 -17.65 -26.21 -3.88
N CYS A 146 -17.87 -25.58 -5.05
CA CYS A 146 -16.91 -24.64 -5.60
C CYS A 146 -17.25 -23.18 -5.25
N PRO A 147 -16.74 -22.64 -4.13
CA PRO A 147 -16.46 -21.24 -4.02
C PRO A 147 -14.97 -20.99 -4.31
N LEU A 148 -14.70 -19.94 -5.09
CA LEU A 148 -13.63 -18.99 -4.76
C LEU A 148 -12.18 -19.44 -4.93
N LYS A 149 -11.78 -19.98 -6.09
CA LYS A 149 -10.35 -20.15 -6.45
C LYS A 149 -9.54 -18.84 -6.41
N TYR A 150 -10.19 -17.67 -6.50
CA TYR A 150 -9.55 -16.36 -6.51
C TYR A 150 -9.31 -15.73 -5.14
N ILE A 151 -10.12 -16.04 -4.12
CA ILE A 151 -9.92 -15.46 -2.77
C ILE A 151 -8.70 -16.09 -2.08
N TYR A 152 -8.37 -17.36 -2.37
CA TYR A 152 -7.22 -18.03 -1.76
C TYR A 152 -5.87 -17.75 -2.45
N LYS A 153 -5.85 -17.20 -3.67
CA LYS A 153 -4.61 -17.03 -4.45
C LYS A 153 -3.68 -15.94 -3.89
N TYR A 154 -4.21 -14.98 -3.13
CA TYR A 154 -3.47 -13.81 -2.64
C TYR A 154 -3.01 -13.93 -1.18
N ILE A 155 -3.48 -14.93 -0.44
CA ILE A 155 -3.24 -15.07 1.00
C ILE A 155 -1.87 -15.68 1.30
N TYR A 156 -1.30 -16.46 0.37
CA TYR A 156 -0.05 -17.21 0.57
C TYR A 156 1.16 -16.67 -0.20
N LYS A 157 1.06 -15.47 -0.78
CA LYS A 157 2.18 -14.86 -1.51
C LYS A 157 3.16 -14.19 -0.55
N GLY A 158 3.99 -15.00 0.10
CA GLY A 158 5.24 -14.53 0.73
C GLY A 158 6.23 -13.99 -0.30
N HIS A 159 7.24 -13.25 0.16
CA HIS A 159 8.29 -12.66 -0.68
C HIS A 159 9.11 -13.69 -1.49
N ASP A 160 9.64 -13.25 -2.63
CA ASP A 160 10.54 -13.99 -3.53
C ASP A 160 12.01 -13.80 -3.12
N LYS A 161 12.34 -14.13 -1.86
CA LYS A 161 13.72 -14.23 -1.40
C LYS A 161 13.99 -15.68 -1.01
N VAL A 162 15.03 -16.25 -1.59
CA VAL A 162 15.52 -17.60 -1.27
C VAL A 162 16.88 -17.41 -0.63
N MET A 163 17.09 -18.02 0.54
CA MET A 163 18.43 -18.17 1.10
C MET A 163 19.02 -19.46 0.56
N TYR A 164 20.26 -19.40 0.07
CA TYR A 164 20.99 -20.59 -0.34
C TYR A 164 22.43 -20.49 0.17
N GLN A 165 23.02 -21.65 0.45
CA GLN A 165 24.40 -21.81 0.88
C GLN A 165 25.15 -22.52 -0.26
N ILE A 166 26.28 -21.94 -0.72
CA ILE A 166 27.20 -22.65 -1.63
C ILE A 166 28.35 -23.15 -0.77
N THR A 167 28.39 -24.46 -0.53
CA THR A 167 29.49 -25.09 0.21
C THR A 167 30.56 -25.55 -0.78
N SER A 168 31.70 -24.86 -0.82
CA SER A 168 32.94 -25.48 -1.32
C SER A 168 33.42 -26.46 -0.25
N GLN A 169 33.91 -27.63 -0.66
CA GLN A 169 34.37 -28.68 0.24
C GLN A 169 35.30 -28.13 1.35
N GLN A 170 35.08 -28.64 2.57
CA GLN A 170 35.64 -28.15 3.83
C GLN A 170 37.17 -28.06 3.82
N THR A 171 37.68 -26.90 4.25
CA THR A 171 38.89 -26.81 5.06
C THR A 171 38.69 -25.70 6.10
N GLU A 172 38.78 -26.10 7.37
CA GLU A 172 38.81 -25.30 8.61
C GLU A 172 37.57 -24.46 8.96
N ASN A 173 37.12 -24.63 10.21
CA ASN A 173 35.97 -23.95 10.83
C ASN A 173 36.21 -22.45 11.03
N ILE A 174 36.35 -21.69 9.94
CA ILE A 174 36.22 -20.23 9.97
C ILE A 174 34.76 -19.92 9.63
N ILE A 175 33.95 -19.62 10.65
CA ILE A 175 32.58 -19.15 10.48
C ILE A 175 32.65 -17.69 10.02
N ASP A 176 32.65 -17.48 8.70
CA ASP A 176 32.53 -16.15 8.10
C ASP A 176 31.04 -15.80 7.93
N GLU A 177 30.47 -15.05 8.88
CA GLU A 177 29.06 -14.62 8.89
C GLU A 177 28.68 -13.82 7.63
N ILE A 178 29.63 -13.13 7.00
CA ILE A 178 29.41 -12.33 5.79
C ILE A 178 29.32 -13.24 4.55
N ARG A 179 30.12 -14.32 4.49
CA ARG A 179 29.98 -15.37 3.46
C ARG A 179 28.78 -16.29 3.71
N ASN A 180 28.38 -16.49 4.97
CA ASN A 180 27.16 -17.22 5.33
C ASN A 180 25.86 -16.43 5.05
N PHE A 181 25.96 -15.12 4.79
CA PHE A 181 24.83 -14.24 4.52
C PHE A 181 24.86 -13.68 3.09
N GLN A 182 24.31 -14.41 2.13
CA GLN A 182 24.03 -13.87 0.79
C GLN A 182 22.52 -13.86 0.52
N SER A 183 21.90 -12.68 0.63
CA SER A 183 20.50 -12.50 0.24
C SER A 183 20.41 -12.26 -1.27
N ALA A 184 19.98 -13.26 -2.03
CA ALA A 184 19.77 -13.12 -3.47
C ALA A 184 18.33 -12.72 -3.80
N ARG A 185 18.18 -11.85 -4.80
CA ARG A 185 16.88 -11.57 -5.40
C ARG A 185 16.61 -12.62 -6.47
N TRP A 186 15.54 -13.40 -6.30
CA TRP A 186 15.06 -14.26 -7.38
C TRP A 186 14.48 -13.40 -8.50
N ILE A 187 14.93 -13.63 -9.73
CA ILE A 187 14.40 -13.01 -10.94
C ILE A 187 13.91 -14.17 -11.82
N CYS A 188 12.61 -14.23 -12.08
CA CYS A 188 12.06 -15.28 -12.94
C CYS A 188 12.46 -15.04 -14.40
N ALA A 189 12.46 -16.10 -15.23
CA ALA A 189 12.92 -16.00 -16.61
C ALA A 189 12.20 -14.91 -17.44
N PRO A 190 10.86 -14.72 -17.32
CA PRO A 190 10.19 -13.60 -18.00
C PRO A 190 10.61 -12.21 -17.49
N GLU A 191 10.87 -12.04 -16.18
CA GLU A 191 11.43 -10.78 -15.64
C GLU A 191 12.83 -10.52 -16.19
N SER A 192 13.67 -11.56 -16.27
CA SER A 192 15.02 -11.47 -16.86
C SER A 192 14.94 -11.01 -18.32
N MET A 193 14.09 -11.64 -19.13
CA MET A 193 13.91 -11.28 -20.53
C MET A 193 13.36 -9.85 -20.69
N TRP A 194 12.42 -9.44 -19.84
CA TRP A 194 11.89 -8.07 -19.83
C TRP A 194 12.99 -7.03 -19.60
N ARG A 195 13.94 -7.34 -18.70
CA ARG A 195 15.10 -6.48 -18.42
C ARG A 195 16.12 -6.49 -19.55
N ILE A 196 16.40 -7.66 -20.13
CA ILE A 196 17.32 -7.80 -21.28
C ILE A 196 16.81 -6.97 -22.48
N PHE A 197 15.51 -7.00 -22.74
CA PHE A 197 14.91 -6.19 -23.80
C PHE A 197 14.73 -4.70 -23.43
N ALA A 198 15.19 -4.28 -22.26
CA ALA A 198 15.05 -2.91 -21.75
C ALA A 198 13.59 -2.39 -21.77
N PHE A 199 12.62 -3.27 -21.54
CA PHE A 199 11.21 -2.87 -21.51
C PHE A 199 10.88 -2.15 -20.19
N ASP A 200 10.04 -1.12 -20.30
CA ASP A 200 9.62 -0.33 -19.13
C ASP A 200 8.81 -1.17 -18.14
N LEU A 201 9.33 -1.30 -16.92
CA LEU A 201 8.62 -1.95 -15.80
C LEU A 201 7.53 -1.06 -15.21
N THR A 202 7.65 0.25 -15.39
CA THR A 202 6.71 1.24 -14.85
C THR A 202 6.65 2.44 -15.77
N ASN A 203 5.48 3.05 -15.87
CA ASN A 203 5.32 4.32 -16.54
C ASN A 203 4.38 5.22 -15.73
N ILE A 204 4.57 6.53 -15.83
CA ILE A 204 3.77 7.52 -15.14
C ILE A 204 3.49 8.69 -16.08
N HIS A 205 2.24 9.13 -16.11
CA HIS A 205 1.78 10.26 -16.90
C HIS A 205 0.84 11.16 -16.09
N PRO A 206 1.04 12.49 -16.10
CA PRO A 206 2.22 13.18 -16.61
C PRO A 206 3.50 12.81 -15.84
N SER A 207 4.68 13.12 -16.40
CA SER A 207 5.94 12.80 -15.73
C SER A 207 6.11 13.62 -14.45
N VAL A 208 6.73 13.03 -13.43
CA VAL A 208 7.01 13.69 -12.15
C VAL A 208 8.50 13.97 -12.03
N MET A 209 8.86 15.23 -11.89
CA MET A 209 10.23 15.70 -11.67
C MET A 209 10.45 15.94 -10.18
N THR A 210 11.50 15.35 -9.62
CA THR A 210 11.86 15.56 -8.21
C THR A 210 12.70 16.84 -8.10
N MET A 211 12.18 17.84 -7.39
CA MET A 211 12.86 19.13 -7.21
C MET A 211 13.80 19.07 -6.00
N HIS A 212 15.00 19.61 -6.17
CA HIS A 212 16.00 19.63 -5.10
C HIS A 212 15.56 20.48 -3.92
N LEU A 213 15.89 20.01 -2.71
CA LEU A 213 15.65 20.69 -1.45
C LEU A 213 16.91 20.55 -0.59
N HIS A 214 17.52 21.68 -0.25
CA HIS A 214 18.67 21.77 0.64
C HIS A 214 18.70 23.16 1.28
N LEU A 215 19.31 23.26 2.46
CA LEU A 215 19.61 24.56 3.05
C LEU A 215 20.69 25.27 2.22
N GLN A 216 20.82 26.59 2.43
CA GLN A 216 21.91 27.36 1.83
C GLN A 216 23.25 26.73 2.18
N ASN A 217 24.09 26.49 1.17
CA ASN A 217 25.42 25.86 1.28
C ASN A 217 25.42 24.40 1.80
N HIS A 218 24.27 23.72 1.82
CA HIS A 218 24.14 22.31 2.22
C HIS A 218 23.73 21.41 1.04
N GLN A 219 24.03 21.82 -0.19
CA GLN A 219 23.84 21.00 -1.38
C GLN A 219 24.78 19.79 -1.39
N SER A 220 24.30 18.66 -1.89
CA SER A 220 25.15 17.49 -2.11
C SER A 220 25.97 17.70 -3.37
N ILE A 221 27.29 17.52 -3.26
CA ILE A 221 28.24 17.62 -4.37
C ILE A 221 28.90 16.26 -4.55
N SER A 222 29.00 15.81 -5.79
CA SER A 222 29.76 14.62 -6.16
C SER A 222 31.10 15.05 -6.74
N PHE A 223 32.18 14.43 -6.30
CA PHE A 223 33.55 14.67 -6.76
C PHE A 223 34.22 13.33 -7.08
N ALA A 224 35.22 13.35 -7.96
CA ALA A 224 36.00 12.17 -8.30
C ALA A 224 37.15 11.97 -7.29
N GLU A 225 37.61 10.73 -7.10
CA GLU A 225 38.70 10.41 -6.15
C GLU A 225 39.99 11.20 -6.41
N ASN A 226 40.22 11.65 -7.65
CA ASN A 226 41.40 12.40 -8.06
C ASN A 226 41.24 13.93 -7.94
N GLN A 227 40.10 14.44 -7.45
CA GLN A 227 39.90 15.87 -7.25
C GLN A 227 40.32 16.28 -5.83
N THR A 228 41.00 17.42 -5.71
CA THR A 228 41.31 17.98 -4.39
C THR A 228 40.04 18.59 -3.78
N LEU A 229 39.90 18.50 -2.46
CA LEU A 229 38.72 18.99 -1.75
C LEU A 229 38.54 20.52 -1.86
N ASP A 230 39.62 21.27 -2.14
CA ASP A 230 39.59 22.73 -2.30
C ASP A 230 39.06 23.16 -3.68
N ASP A 231 39.32 22.37 -4.72
CA ASP A 231 38.84 22.65 -6.08
C ASP A 231 37.33 22.41 -6.23
N VAL A 232 36.77 21.52 -5.41
CA VAL A 232 35.35 21.13 -5.45
C VAL A 232 34.40 22.30 -5.16
N PRO A 233 34.55 23.07 -4.05
CA PRO A 233 33.73 24.26 -3.79
C PRO A 233 34.10 25.47 -4.67
N ALA A 234 35.34 25.52 -5.19
CA ALA A 234 35.76 26.60 -6.10
C ALA A 234 35.07 26.54 -7.47
N ASN A 235 34.60 25.35 -7.88
CA ASN A 235 33.87 25.20 -9.13
C ASN A 235 32.44 25.77 -9.01
N GLU A 236 32.18 26.90 -9.68
CA GLU A 236 30.86 27.54 -9.71
C GLU A 236 29.73 26.60 -10.18
N ARG A 237 30.03 25.62 -11.03
CA ARG A 237 29.02 24.65 -11.48
C ARG A 237 28.47 23.82 -10.31
N ASN A 238 29.24 23.62 -9.24
CA ASN A 238 28.83 22.87 -8.05
C ASN A 238 27.88 23.63 -7.13
N SER A 239 27.80 24.96 -7.25
CA SER A 239 26.81 25.77 -6.53
C SER A 239 25.46 25.82 -7.25
N ARG A 240 25.42 25.48 -8.55
CA ARG A 240 24.19 25.44 -9.36
C ARG A 240 23.38 24.18 -9.08
N THR A 241 22.21 24.37 -8.48
CA THR A 241 21.19 23.34 -8.30
C THR A 241 19.87 23.82 -8.90
N MET A 242 18.91 22.90 -9.09
CA MET A 242 17.53 23.27 -9.47
C MET A 242 16.95 24.40 -8.62
N LEU A 243 17.28 24.44 -7.32
CA LEU A 243 16.77 25.42 -6.37
C LEU A 243 17.47 26.78 -6.51
N THR A 244 18.80 26.80 -6.60
CA THR A 244 19.55 28.05 -6.75
C THR A 244 19.31 28.68 -8.11
N GLU A 245 19.20 27.87 -9.16
CA GLU A 245 18.87 28.35 -10.51
C GLU A 245 17.41 28.80 -10.62
N PHE A 246 16.49 28.22 -9.84
CA PHE A 246 15.13 28.76 -9.76
C PHE A 246 15.14 30.20 -9.20
N PHE A 247 15.93 30.47 -8.16
CA PHE A 247 16.10 31.83 -7.63
C PHE A 247 16.76 32.76 -8.65
N SER A 248 17.79 32.28 -9.36
CA SER A 248 18.48 33.02 -10.43
C SER A 248 17.51 33.38 -11.57
N MET A 249 16.67 32.44 -12.00
CA MET A 249 15.65 32.66 -13.02
C MET A 249 14.62 33.70 -12.59
N ASN A 250 14.13 33.64 -11.35
CA ASN A 250 13.20 34.66 -10.84
C ASN A 250 13.84 36.06 -10.76
N ARG A 251 15.18 36.14 -10.67
CA ARG A 251 15.92 37.40 -10.65
C ARG A 251 16.20 37.97 -12.04
N THR A 252 16.48 37.11 -13.02
CA THR A 252 17.08 37.52 -14.30
C THR A 252 16.18 37.27 -15.51
N ASN A 253 15.27 36.30 -15.43
CA ASN A 253 14.45 35.88 -16.57
C ASN A 253 13.06 36.52 -16.50
N LYS A 254 12.74 37.37 -17.48
CA LYS A 254 11.46 38.10 -17.55
C LYS A 254 10.23 37.18 -17.58
N ARG A 255 10.31 36.05 -18.31
CA ARG A 255 9.23 35.07 -18.36
C ARG A 255 8.99 34.42 -17.01
N ALA A 256 10.05 34.06 -16.27
CA ALA A 256 9.92 33.50 -14.92
C ALA A 256 9.29 34.51 -13.95
N GLN A 257 9.64 35.80 -14.07
CA GLN A 257 9.06 36.89 -13.29
C GLN A 257 7.55 37.08 -13.57
N ASP A 258 7.16 37.02 -14.84
CA ASP A 258 5.76 37.19 -15.27
C ASP A 258 4.87 36.01 -14.86
N LEU A 259 5.43 34.79 -14.79
CA LEU A 259 4.69 33.56 -14.48
C LEU A 259 4.18 33.47 -13.04
N ASN A 260 4.75 34.24 -12.10
CA ASN A 260 4.37 34.24 -10.67
C ASN A 260 4.11 32.82 -10.13
N CYS A 261 5.05 31.91 -10.35
CA CYS A 261 4.87 30.49 -10.04
C CYS A 261 5.58 30.06 -8.75
N LEU A 262 5.06 28.99 -8.14
CA LEU A 262 5.70 28.30 -7.03
C LEU A 262 6.82 27.38 -7.53
N TYR A 263 7.76 27.01 -6.66
CA TYR A 263 8.87 26.14 -7.02
C TYR A 263 8.41 24.76 -7.58
N LYS A 264 7.32 24.20 -7.04
CA LYS A 264 6.71 22.94 -7.51
C LYS A 264 6.07 23.04 -8.91
N GLU A 265 5.75 24.24 -9.36
CA GLU A 265 5.09 24.50 -10.65
C GLU A 265 6.10 24.83 -11.75
N PHE A 266 7.32 25.20 -11.37
CA PHE A 266 8.38 25.58 -12.29
C PHE A 266 8.62 24.56 -13.43
N PRO A 267 8.63 23.24 -13.16
CA PRO A 267 8.81 22.23 -14.22
C PRO A 267 7.69 22.22 -15.27
N LYS A 268 6.54 22.83 -15.02
CA LYS A 268 5.48 22.97 -16.02
C LYS A 268 5.91 23.88 -17.18
N TYR A 269 6.75 24.87 -16.90
CA TYR A 269 7.17 25.90 -17.85
C TYR A 269 8.62 25.76 -18.28
N PHE A 270 9.47 25.17 -17.45
CA PHE A 270 10.90 25.02 -17.70
C PHE A 270 11.34 23.55 -17.63
N THR A 271 12.45 23.24 -18.29
CA THR A 271 13.12 21.93 -18.29
C THR A 271 14.54 22.12 -17.75
N TRP A 272 14.92 21.25 -16.81
CA TRP A 272 16.26 21.25 -16.26
C TRP A 272 17.22 20.56 -17.22
N ASP A 273 18.29 21.23 -17.58
CA ASP A 273 19.43 20.64 -18.29
C ASP A 273 20.48 20.20 -17.28
N GLU A 274 20.71 18.88 -17.17
CA GLU A 274 21.67 18.33 -16.21
C GLU A 274 23.13 18.58 -16.62
N GLY A 275 23.37 18.77 -17.94
CA GLY A 275 24.69 19.09 -18.47
C GLY A 275 25.13 20.46 -18.00
N ASP A 276 24.43 21.50 -18.42
CA ASP A 276 24.79 22.88 -18.12
C ASP A 276 24.31 23.33 -16.74
N ARG A 277 23.48 22.53 -16.07
CA ARG A 277 22.84 22.83 -14.78
C ARG A 277 22.07 24.15 -14.83
N ILE A 278 21.19 24.28 -15.82
CA ILE A 278 20.37 25.46 -16.07
C ILE A 278 18.92 25.08 -16.36
N TRP A 279 18.01 26.05 -16.17
CA TRP A 279 16.63 25.93 -16.60
C TRP A 279 16.45 26.51 -18.00
N MET A 280 15.86 25.71 -18.90
CA MET A 280 15.51 26.13 -20.27
C MET A 280 13.99 26.14 -20.45
N ASP A 281 13.50 26.93 -21.39
CA ASP A 281 12.09 26.95 -21.74
C ASP A 281 11.59 25.56 -22.18
N ARG A 282 10.50 25.10 -21.56
CA ARG A 282 9.87 23.85 -21.95
C ARG A 282 9.15 24.03 -23.29
N LYS A 283 9.51 23.18 -24.24
CA LYS A 283 8.89 23.16 -25.58
C LYS A 283 7.65 22.27 -25.66
N ARG A 284 7.61 21.16 -24.92
CA ARG A 284 6.53 20.14 -24.99
C ARG A 284 6.31 19.42 -23.66
N GLY A 285 5.11 18.87 -23.53
CA GLY A 285 4.69 18.00 -22.42
C GLY A 285 4.37 18.77 -21.14
N GLU A 286 3.68 18.12 -20.22
CA GLU A 286 3.45 18.62 -18.88
C GLU A 286 4.22 17.77 -17.87
N VAL A 287 4.82 18.43 -16.87
CA VAL A 287 5.59 17.78 -15.81
C VAL A 287 5.14 18.34 -14.47
N ILE A 288 4.99 17.45 -13.49
CA ILE A 288 4.66 17.81 -12.12
C ILE A 288 5.95 17.90 -11.32
N GLY A 289 6.23 19.07 -10.73
CA GLY A 289 7.32 19.20 -9.78
C GLY A 289 6.91 18.65 -8.41
N ARG A 290 7.70 17.70 -7.89
CA ARG A 290 7.61 17.19 -6.52
C ARG A 290 8.82 17.65 -5.74
N VAL A 291 8.64 18.61 -4.83
CA VAL A 291 9.72 19.01 -3.91
C VAL A 291 10.09 17.83 -3.02
N ASN A 292 11.39 17.56 -2.91
CA ASN A 292 11.89 16.51 -2.03
C ASN A 292 11.27 16.62 -0.64
N THR A 293 10.84 15.48 -0.11
CA THR A 293 10.20 15.42 1.21
C THR A 293 11.21 15.78 2.29
N ALA A 294 10.75 16.48 3.32
CA ALA A 294 11.48 16.73 4.55
C ALA A 294 10.54 16.42 5.72
N HIS A 295 11.02 15.69 6.72
CA HIS A 295 10.28 15.36 7.93
C HIS A 295 10.36 16.53 8.94
N PRO A 296 9.35 16.79 9.79
CA PRO A 296 9.41 17.84 10.81
C PRO A 296 10.64 17.80 11.74
N ILE A 297 11.18 16.59 12.00
CA ILE A 297 12.42 16.38 12.78
C ILE A 297 13.65 16.99 12.08
N GLU A 298 13.63 17.14 10.76
CA GLU A 298 14.71 17.80 9.99
C GLU A 298 14.74 19.33 10.18
N GLY A 299 13.86 19.90 11.01
CA GLY A 299 13.92 21.28 11.47
C GLY A 299 13.85 22.30 10.33
N GLU A 300 14.87 23.14 10.20
CA GLU A 300 14.93 24.23 9.21
C GLU A 300 14.70 23.76 7.76
N ARG A 301 15.12 22.55 7.40
CA ARG A 301 14.89 21.99 6.06
C ARG A 301 13.41 21.73 5.80
N TYR A 302 12.65 21.33 6.83
CA TYR A 302 11.19 21.18 6.74
C TYR A 302 10.50 22.52 6.54
N TYR A 303 10.88 23.55 7.32
CA TYR A 303 10.29 24.88 7.19
C TYR A 303 10.64 25.54 5.86
N LEU A 304 11.87 25.34 5.36
CA LEU A 304 12.27 25.76 4.02
C LEU A 304 11.38 25.13 2.94
N ARG A 305 11.09 23.83 3.05
CA ARG A 305 10.18 23.15 2.12
C ARG A 305 8.79 23.78 2.17
N MET A 306 8.25 24.06 3.36
CA MET A 306 6.94 24.70 3.49
C MET A 306 6.93 26.07 2.82
N LEU A 307 7.96 26.88 3.03
CA LEU A 307 8.08 28.19 2.37
C LEU A 307 8.16 28.04 0.85
N LEU A 308 8.93 27.10 0.31
CA LEU A 308 9.01 26.84 -1.14
C LEU A 308 7.68 26.36 -1.75
N MET A 309 6.76 25.85 -0.94
CA MET A 309 5.42 25.45 -1.38
C MET A 309 4.40 26.58 -1.37
N HIS A 310 4.69 27.72 -0.73
CA HIS A 310 3.74 28.83 -0.50
C HIS A 310 4.25 30.20 -0.94
N VAL A 311 5.57 30.41 -0.99
CA VAL A 311 6.18 31.66 -1.42
C VAL A 311 6.36 31.64 -2.93
N ILE A 312 5.70 32.58 -3.59
CA ILE A 312 5.75 32.75 -5.03
C ILE A 312 7.03 33.51 -5.42
N LYS A 313 7.68 33.10 -6.51
CA LYS A 313 8.82 33.77 -7.14
C LYS A 313 9.98 34.22 -6.23
N PRO A 314 10.39 33.47 -5.19
CA PRO A 314 11.52 33.86 -4.36
C PRO A 314 12.79 34.02 -5.21
N THR A 315 13.58 35.04 -4.91
CA THR A 315 14.82 35.39 -5.64
C THR A 315 16.09 35.02 -4.87
N SER A 316 15.97 34.56 -3.63
CA SER A 316 17.06 34.05 -2.80
C SER A 316 16.53 33.24 -1.60
N PHE A 317 17.44 32.61 -0.85
CA PHE A 317 17.13 32.00 0.44
C PHE A 317 16.66 33.04 1.47
N ASP A 318 17.20 34.26 1.44
CA ASP A 318 16.80 35.33 2.34
C ASP A 318 15.41 35.89 2.01
N ASP A 319 15.04 35.91 0.73
CA ASP A 319 13.71 36.32 0.26
C ASP A 319 12.61 35.40 0.81
N LEU A 320 12.91 34.10 0.97
CA LEU A 320 12.00 33.15 1.63
C LEU A 320 11.77 33.48 3.11
N LYS A 321 12.75 34.11 3.78
CA LYS A 321 12.65 34.56 5.18
C LYS A 321 12.03 35.94 5.32
N CYS A 322 11.90 36.69 4.22
CA CYS A 322 11.30 38.03 4.24
C CYS A 322 9.77 37.92 4.31
N VAL A 323 9.15 38.61 5.26
CA VAL A 323 7.69 38.71 5.43
C VAL A 323 7.35 40.16 5.71
N ASP A 324 6.51 40.78 4.87
CA ASP A 324 6.08 42.18 5.01
C ASP A 324 7.24 43.20 5.20
N GLY A 325 8.38 42.94 4.55
CA GLY A 325 9.58 43.80 4.62
C GLY A 325 10.55 43.47 5.76
N TYR A 326 10.24 42.50 6.62
CA TYR A 326 11.11 42.05 7.72
C TYR A 326 11.74 40.70 7.41
N ILE A 327 13.07 40.61 7.52
CA ILE A 327 13.81 39.35 7.33
C ILE A 327 13.85 38.60 8.68
N SER A 328 13.16 37.46 8.74
CA SER A 328 13.21 36.58 9.91
C SER A 328 14.58 35.91 10.05
N SER A 329 14.94 35.54 11.28
CA SER A 329 16.21 34.88 11.58
C SER A 329 16.27 33.44 11.07
N THR A 330 15.13 32.75 11.05
CA THR A 330 14.99 31.34 10.68
C THR A 330 13.83 31.12 9.72
N TYR A 331 13.85 30.00 8.98
CA TYR A 331 12.73 29.60 8.13
C TYR A 331 11.49 29.25 8.98
N LYS A 332 11.69 28.71 10.18
CA LYS A 332 10.61 28.46 11.13
C LYS A 332 9.87 29.74 11.51
N GLU A 333 10.61 30.78 11.86
CA GLU A 333 10.04 32.08 12.21
C GLU A 333 9.30 32.70 11.02
N ALA A 334 9.91 32.69 9.83
CA ALA A 334 9.26 33.17 8.61
C ALA A 334 7.94 32.43 8.31
N ALA A 335 7.93 31.10 8.46
CA ALA A 335 6.73 30.30 8.30
C ALA A 335 5.66 30.61 9.37
N LYS A 336 6.08 30.93 10.59
CA LYS A 336 5.18 31.34 11.68
C LYS A 336 4.53 32.69 11.41
N VAL A 337 5.33 33.70 11.02
CA VAL A 337 4.86 35.05 10.71
C VAL A 337 3.92 35.03 9.51
N ARG A 338 4.20 34.21 8.50
CA ARG A 338 3.32 33.97 7.34
C ARG A 338 2.02 33.21 7.68
N GLY A 339 1.82 32.80 8.93
CA GLY A 339 0.63 32.04 9.35
C GLY A 339 0.62 30.57 8.91
N LEU A 340 1.70 30.07 8.29
CA LEU A 340 1.81 28.67 7.84
C LEU A 340 1.97 27.69 9.03
N LEU A 341 2.28 28.21 10.23
CA LEU A 341 2.42 27.43 11.46
C LEU A 341 1.32 27.72 12.49
N GLN A 342 0.19 28.31 12.11
CA GLN A 342 -0.89 28.55 13.07
C GLN A 342 -1.36 27.23 13.71
N VAL A 343 -1.47 27.29 15.05
CA VAL A 343 -1.99 26.25 15.93
C VAL A 343 -3.38 25.88 15.41
N ASN A 344 -3.51 24.64 14.96
CA ASN A 344 -4.66 23.93 14.38
C ASN A 344 -4.70 23.75 12.84
N ASN A 345 -4.03 24.56 12.01
CA ASN A 345 -4.10 24.38 10.53
C ASN A 345 -2.79 23.90 9.87
N GLY A 346 -1.63 24.13 10.50
CA GLY A 346 -0.40 23.44 10.07
C GLY A 346 -0.51 21.91 10.26
N PHE A 347 -1.40 21.49 11.17
CA PHE A 347 -1.81 20.11 11.31
C PHE A 347 -2.69 19.64 10.18
N ASP A 348 -3.54 20.44 9.52
CA ASP A 348 -4.44 19.98 8.46
C ASP A 348 -3.78 19.86 7.08
N GLU A 349 -2.82 20.74 6.76
CA GLU A 349 -2.00 20.60 5.55
C GLU A 349 -0.90 19.54 5.73
N CYS A 350 -0.30 19.47 6.93
CA CYS A 350 0.59 18.36 7.27
C CYS A 350 -0.20 17.07 7.52
N LEU A 351 -1.47 17.09 7.94
CA LEU A 351 -2.38 15.92 7.99
C LEU A 351 -2.75 15.53 6.59
N SER A 352 -3.06 16.42 5.65
CA SER A 352 -3.33 15.97 4.27
C SER A 352 -2.10 15.29 3.64
N GLU A 353 -0.88 15.68 4.04
CA GLU A 353 0.37 15.01 3.65
C GLU A 353 0.73 13.77 4.52
N ALA A 354 0.37 13.76 5.80
CA ALA A 354 0.65 12.70 6.79
C ALA A 354 -0.50 11.70 6.97
N LEU A 355 -1.71 11.97 6.47
CA LEU A 355 -2.82 11.02 6.31
C LEU A 355 -2.45 9.96 5.27
N VAL A 356 -1.44 10.25 4.45
CA VAL A 356 -0.74 9.31 3.56
C VAL A 356 0.29 8.45 4.34
N TYR A 357 0.61 8.75 5.60
CA TYR A 357 1.66 8.09 6.39
C TYR A 357 1.29 7.58 7.80
N ASN A 358 0.36 8.16 8.54
CA ASN A 358 -0.28 7.60 9.73
C ASN A 358 -1.34 8.54 10.31
N MET A 359 -2.36 7.94 10.91
CA MET A 359 -3.61 8.53 11.40
C MET A 359 -3.53 9.64 12.44
N PRO A 360 -4.53 10.56 12.49
CA PRO A 360 -4.70 11.51 13.60
C PRO A 360 -4.96 10.81 14.94
N ASN A 361 -4.32 11.34 15.99
CA ASN A 361 -4.58 11.00 17.39
C ASN A 361 -5.81 11.77 17.91
N SER A 362 -6.92 11.06 18.00
CA SER A 362 -7.77 11.02 19.21
C SER A 362 -8.71 9.81 19.17
N CYS A 363 -8.83 9.14 18.02
CA CYS A 363 -9.30 7.78 17.89
C CYS A 363 -8.52 7.07 16.77
N THR A 364 -8.05 5.86 17.05
CA THR A 364 -7.54 4.91 16.05
C THR A 364 -8.34 4.82 14.75
N LYS A 365 -7.82 4.84 13.49
CA LYS A 365 -8.67 4.32 12.36
C LYS A 365 -9.12 2.90 12.68
N ASP A 366 -8.21 2.12 13.27
CA ASP A 366 -8.46 0.77 13.74
C ASP A 366 -9.51 0.71 14.88
N ILE A 367 -9.65 1.77 15.69
CA ILE A 367 -10.61 1.85 16.80
C ILE A 367 -11.97 2.33 16.27
N GLU A 368 -11.98 3.39 15.45
CA GLU A 368 -13.17 3.90 14.77
C GLU A 368 -13.80 2.83 13.89
N THR A 369 -12.98 2.10 13.12
CA THR A 369 -13.47 1.00 12.27
C THR A 369 -14.20 -0.06 13.10
N GLU A 370 -13.69 -0.41 14.28
CA GLU A 370 -14.31 -1.42 15.15
C GLU A 370 -15.60 -0.90 15.82
N TYR A 371 -15.66 0.39 16.17
CA TYR A 371 -16.90 1.02 16.66
C TYR A 371 -17.96 1.19 15.57
N GLN A 372 -17.55 1.33 14.31
CA GLN A 372 -18.44 1.48 13.16
C GLN A 372 -18.96 0.15 12.61
N ILE A 373 -18.55 -1.01 13.15
CA ILE A 373 -19.10 -2.30 12.71
C ILE A 373 -20.60 -2.32 13.04
N PRO A 374 -21.49 -2.42 12.03
CA PRO A 374 -22.91 -2.44 12.28
C PRO A 374 -23.27 -3.68 13.09
N VAL A 375 -24.08 -3.48 14.12
CA VAL A 375 -24.66 -4.59 14.88
C VAL A 375 -25.95 -4.99 14.17
N SER A 376 -26.00 -6.22 13.65
CA SER A 376 -27.20 -6.74 13.00
C SER A 376 -28.28 -7.02 14.04
N ASP A 377 -29.50 -6.57 13.78
CA ASP A 377 -30.68 -6.90 14.61
C ASP A 377 -30.95 -8.41 14.62
N GLU A 378 -30.62 -9.11 13.53
CA GLU A 378 -30.70 -10.57 13.44
C GLU A 378 -29.69 -11.24 14.39
N ASP A 379 -28.46 -10.72 14.47
CA ASP A 379 -27.43 -11.26 15.36
C ASP A 379 -27.76 -10.96 16.84
N LEU A 380 -28.42 -9.85 17.15
CA LEU A 380 -28.95 -9.59 18.50
C LEU A 380 -30.12 -10.51 18.84
N ALA A 381 -31.05 -10.70 17.90
CA ALA A 381 -32.18 -11.62 18.06
C ALA A 381 -31.72 -13.08 18.20
N SER A 382 -30.57 -13.44 17.63
CA SER A 382 -29.98 -14.78 17.70
C SER A 382 -29.75 -15.27 19.13
N VAL A 383 -29.56 -14.36 20.10
CA VAL A 383 -29.41 -14.68 21.53
C VAL A 383 -30.63 -15.45 22.05
N SER A 384 -31.84 -15.15 21.55
CA SER A 384 -33.08 -15.83 21.93
C SER A 384 -33.23 -17.21 21.27
N MET A 385 -32.48 -17.47 20.20
CA MET A 385 -32.51 -18.70 19.40
C MET A 385 -31.37 -19.67 19.73
N LEU A 386 -30.51 -19.33 20.69
CA LEU A 386 -29.42 -20.21 21.12
C LEU A 386 -29.99 -21.49 21.73
N ASN A 387 -29.44 -22.64 21.32
CA ASN A 387 -29.77 -23.90 21.98
C ASN A 387 -29.24 -23.92 23.43
N LYS A 388 -29.67 -24.89 24.25
CA LYS A 388 -29.32 -24.98 25.67
C LYS A 388 -27.80 -24.93 25.95
N ALA A 389 -27.00 -25.59 25.11
CA ALA A 389 -25.54 -25.61 25.27
C ALA A 389 -24.89 -24.28 24.89
N GLN A 390 -25.29 -23.71 23.75
CA GLN A 390 -24.84 -22.39 23.30
C GLN A 390 -25.23 -21.30 24.29
N LYS A 391 -26.46 -21.35 24.83
CA LYS A 391 -26.97 -20.41 25.83
C LYS A 391 -26.17 -20.48 27.13
N SER A 392 -25.87 -21.69 27.61
CA SER A 392 -24.99 -21.89 28.77
C SER A 392 -23.60 -21.29 28.56
N ALA A 393 -23.00 -21.50 27.38
CA ALA A 393 -21.70 -20.90 27.04
C ALA A 393 -21.79 -19.36 26.96
N PHE A 394 -22.81 -18.85 26.29
CA PHE A 394 -23.09 -17.42 26.16
C PHE A 394 -23.23 -16.73 27.51
N ASP A 395 -24.03 -17.30 28.41
CA ASP A 395 -24.30 -16.72 29.73
C ASP A 395 -23.03 -16.69 30.59
N ARG A 396 -22.22 -17.77 30.58
CA ARG A 396 -20.93 -17.83 31.31
C ARG A 396 -19.91 -16.81 30.79
N ILE A 397 -19.79 -16.66 29.48
CA ILE A 397 -18.86 -15.70 28.87
C ILE A 397 -19.34 -14.26 29.16
N THR A 398 -20.63 -14.00 29.02
CA THR A 398 -21.22 -12.68 29.27
C THR A 398 -21.16 -12.29 30.74
N GLU A 399 -21.31 -13.24 31.67
CA GLU A 399 -21.14 -13.00 33.11
C GLU A 399 -19.72 -12.49 33.42
N LYS A 400 -18.68 -13.13 32.86
CA LYS A 400 -17.29 -12.68 33.03
C LYS A 400 -17.06 -11.29 32.44
N LEU A 401 -17.58 -11.03 31.25
CA LEU A 401 -17.50 -9.72 30.59
C LEU A 401 -18.20 -8.62 31.40
N ASN A 402 -19.38 -8.90 31.96
CA ASN A 402 -20.14 -7.95 32.79
C ASN A 402 -19.40 -7.61 34.08
N ARG A 403 -18.76 -8.60 34.70
CA ARG A 403 -17.98 -8.41 35.93
C ARG A 403 -16.56 -7.88 35.68
N ASN A 404 -16.17 -7.70 34.40
CA ASN A 404 -14.79 -7.39 33.98
C ASN A 404 -13.75 -8.33 34.62
N ILE A 405 -14.05 -9.62 34.71
CA ILE A 405 -13.15 -10.64 35.25
C ILE A 405 -12.46 -11.35 34.07
N PRO A 406 -11.15 -11.62 34.12
CA PRO A 406 -10.46 -12.42 33.11
C PRO A 406 -11.13 -13.77 32.86
N GLY A 407 -11.09 -14.25 31.62
CA GLY A 407 -11.67 -15.54 31.27
C GLY A 407 -11.16 -16.06 29.93
N VAL A 408 -10.71 -17.31 29.91
CA VAL A 408 -10.33 -18.00 28.68
C VAL A 408 -11.27 -19.17 28.48
N PHE A 409 -11.90 -19.23 27.32
CA PHE A 409 -12.91 -20.23 27.00
C PHE A 409 -12.53 -20.96 25.72
N PHE A 410 -12.77 -22.27 25.70
CA PHE A 410 -12.66 -23.10 24.51
C PHE A 410 -14.07 -23.57 24.14
N ILE A 411 -14.51 -23.22 22.93
CA ILE A 411 -15.79 -23.62 22.37
C ILE A 411 -15.49 -24.69 21.33
N ASP A 412 -15.66 -25.93 21.77
CA ASP A 412 -15.47 -27.12 20.97
C ASP A 412 -16.80 -27.62 20.38
N GLY A 413 -16.72 -28.19 19.19
CA GLY A 413 -17.85 -28.83 18.53
C GLY A 413 -17.57 -29.11 17.06
N PRO A 414 -18.06 -30.22 16.48
CA PRO A 414 -17.89 -30.53 15.07
C PRO A 414 -18.40 -29.44 14.11
N GLY A 415 -17.99 -29.51 12.84
CA GLY A 415 -18.55 -28.67 11.77
C GLY A 415 -20.09 -28.72 11.73
N GLY A 416 -20.74 -27.57 11.56
CA GLY A 416 -22.20 -27.47 11.46
C GLY A 416 -22.96 -27.38 12.80
N THR A 417 -22.29 -27.39 13.94
CA THR A 417 -22.91 -27.28 15.29
C THR A 417 -23.32 -25.86 15.71
N GLY A 418 -23.18 -24.88 14.82
CA GLY A 418 -23.56 -23.49 15.08
C GLY A 418 -22.59 -22.71 15.98
N LYS A 419 -21.30 -23.08 16.04
CA LYS A 419 -20.27 -22.31 16.76
C LYS A 419 -20.23 -20.83 16.33
N SER A 420 -20.21 -20.58 15.02
CA SER A 420 -20.23 -19.22 14.47
C SER A 420 -21.51 -18.47 14.81
N PHE A 421 -22.64 -19.17 14.99
CA PHE A 421 -23.90 -18.57 15.44
C PHE A 421 -23.78 -18.04 16.89
N LEU A 422 -23.16 -18.81 17.79
CA LEU A 422 -22.81 -18.36 19.13
C LEU A 422 -21.83 -17.17 19.13
N TYR A 423 -20.80 -17.19 18.26
CA TYR A 423 -19.84 -16.08 18.17
C TYR A 423 -20.50 -14.79 17.71
N LYS A 424 -21.40 -14.84 16.72
CA LYS A 424 -22.17 -13.68 16.27
C LYS A 424 -23.03 -13.09 17.39
N ALA A 425 -23.73 -13.95 18.15
CA ALA A 425 -24.51 -13.52 19.32
C ALA A 425 -23.64 -12.78 20.36
N LEU A 426 -22.46 -13.32 20.69
CA LEU A 426 -21.51 -12.71 21.62
C LEU A 426 -20.97 -11.36 21.10
N LEU A 427 -20.55 -11.31 19.83
CA LEU A 427 -20.03 -10.08 19.21
C LEU A 427 -21.10 -8.99 19.20
N ALA A 428 -22.33 -9.32 18.77
CA ALA A 428 -23.44 -8.40 18.73
C ALA A 428 -23.79 -7.86 20.12
N THR A 429 -23.83 -8.73 21.13
CA THR A 429 -24.15 -8.36 22.52
C THR A 429 -23.10 -7.42 23.14
N VAL A 430 -21.81 -7.63 22.85
CA VAL A 430 -20.75 -6.76 23.37
C VAL A 430 -20.73 -5.42 22.62
N ARG A 431 -20.87 -5.45 21.29
CA ARG A 431 -20.84 -4.24 20.45
C ARG A 431 -22.05 -3.34 20.65
N SER A 432 -23.25 -3.90 20.87
CA SER A 432 -24.46 -3.11 21.14
C SER A 432 -24.37 -2.29 22.45
N ARG A 433 -23.46 -2.67 23.35
CA ARG A 433 -23.16 -1.94 24.59
C ARG A 433 -22.04 -0.91 24.43
N GLY A 434 -21.62 -0.62 23.21
CA GLY A 434 -20.54 0.33 22.93
C GLY A 434 -19.16 -0.16 23.36
N HIS A 435 -18.94 -1.47 23.41
CA HIS A 435 -17.64 -2.07 23.72
C HIS A 435 -17.00 -2.70 22.49
N ILE A 436 -15.67 -2.70 22.45
CA ILE A 436 -14.93 -3.32 21.35
C ILE A 436 -14.86 -4.83 21.57
N ALA A 437 -15.33 -5.58 20.57
CA ALA A 437 -15.20 -7.02 20.48
C ALA A 437 -14.49 -7.39 19.17
N LEU A 438 -13.33 -8.03 19.28
CA LEU A 438 -12.50 -8.39 18.13
C LEU A 438 -12.87 -9.80 17.66
N ALA A 439 -13.27 -9.90 16.39
CA ALA A 439 -13.47 -11.17 15.72
C ALA A 439 -12.21 -11.54 14.93
N THR A 440 -11.61 -12.67 15.25
CA THR A 440 -10.45 -13.21 14.55
C THR A 440 -10.62 -14.68 14.19
N ALA A 441 -9.87 -15.15 13.20
CA ALA A 441 -9.80 -16.57 12.88
C ALA A 441 -8.43 -16.95 12.29
N THR A 442 -8.08 -18.23 12.30
CA THR A 442 -6.82 -18.70 11.71
C THR A 442 -6.81 -18.55 10.18
N SER A 443 -7.95 -18.74 9.53
CA SER A 443 -8.13 -18.59 8.07
C SER A 443 -8.97 -17.34 7.72
N SER A 444 -8.76 -16.78 6.52
CA SER A 444 -9.56 -15.64 6.06
C SER A 444 -11.02 -16.00 5.80
N ALA A 445 -11.29 -17.26 5.46
CA ALA A 445 -12.63 -17.74 5.17
C ALA A 445 -13.47 -17.75 6.46
N ALA A 446 -12.94 -18.37 7.53
CA ALA A 446 -13.58 -18.32 8.84
C ALA A 446 -13.70 -16.88 9.35
N ALA A 447 -12.68 -16.04 9.15
CA ALA A 447 -12.76 -14.63 9.52
C ALA A 447 -13.89 -13.89 8.80
N SER A 448 -14.10 -14.14 7.50
CA SER A 448 -15.15 -13.48 6.71
C SER A 448 -16.58 -13.84 7.12
N LEU A 449 -16.76 -14.96 7.84
CA LEU A 449 -18.06 -15.37 8.37
C LEU A 449 -18.46 -14.60 9.64
N LEU A 450 -17.51 -13.93 10.28
CA LEU A 450 -17.73 -13.14 11.49
C LEU A 450 -17.84 -11.65 11.15
N PRO A 451 -18.81 -10.90 11.71
CA PRO A 451 -18.92 -9.47 11.48
C PRO A 451 -17.64 -8.72 11.90
N GLY A 452 -17.01 -8.03 10.96
CA GLY A 452 -15.72 -7.35 11.15
C GLY A 452 -14.53 -8.27 11.38
N GLY A 453 -14.63 -9.55 11.01
CA GLY A 453 -13.60 -10.55 11.25
C GLY A 453 -12.33 -10.33 10.41
N GLN A 454 -11.18 -10.61 11.03
CA GLN A 454 -9.88 -10.59 10.36
C GLN A 454 -9.05 -11.85 10.70
N THR A 455 -8.07 -12.20 9.87
CA THR A 455 -7.16 -13.29 10.24
C THR A 455 -6.33 -12.92 11.48
N ALA A 456 -6.14 -13.83 12.42
CA ALA A 456 -5.33 -13.63 13.62
C ALA A 456 -3.89 -13.22 13.28
N HIS A 457 -3.30 -13.82 12.23
CA HIS A 457 -1.99 -13.42 11.71
C HIS A 457 -1.91 -11.94 11.34
N SER A 458 -2.89 -11.43 10.57
CA SER A 458 -2.95 -10.02 10.18
C SER A 458 -3.22 -9.09 11.37
N ARG A 459 -4.15 -9.50 12.24
CA ARG A 459 -4.63 -8.68 13.36
C ARG A 459 -3.56 -8.54 14.45
N PHE A 460 -2.88 -9.63 14.80
CA PHE A 460 -1.91 -9.67 15.90
C PHE A 460 -0.46 -9.63 15.42
N LYS A 461 -0.19 -9.55 14.11
CA LYS A 461 1.17 -9.51 13.54
C LYS A 461 2.05 -10.69 14.02
N ILE A 462 1.47 -11.88 14.02
CA ILE A 462 2.12 -13.12 14.47
C ILE A 462 3.29 -13.42 13.51
N PRO A 463 4.52 -13.65 14.02
CA PRO A 463 5.69 -13.90 13.20
C PRO A 463 5.62 -15.25 12.47
N PHE A 464 6.24 -15.33 11.28
CA PHE A 464 6.24 -16.52 10.42
C PHE A 464 7.39 -17.50 10.69
N HIS A 465 8.46 -17.08 11.39
CA HIS A 465 9.68 -17.87 11.61
C HIS A 465 9.79 -18.37 13.07
N GLN A 466 10.34 -19.57 13.25
CA GLN A 466 10.51 -20.27 14.53
C GLN A 466 11.84 -19.91 15.23
N ASP A 467 12.15 -18.62 15.40
CA ASP A 467 13.24 -18.24 16.30
C ASP A 467 12.65 -18.07 17.71
N ASN A 468 13.21 -18.81 18.67
CA ASN A 468 12.71 -19.02 20.06
C ASN A 468 12.51 -17.76 20.94
N SER A 469 12.54 -16.56 20.37
CA SER A 469 12.41 -15.29 21.11
C SER A 469 11.56 -14.21 20.43
N GLN A 470 10.95 -14.47 19.27
CA GLN A 470 10.19 -13.41 18.57
C GLN A 470 8.75 -13.28 19.09
N THR A 471 8.50 -12.18 19.80
CA THR A 471 7.16 -11.70 20.16
C THR A 471 6.45 -11.11 18.94
N CYS A 472 5.12 -10.95 19.00
CA CYS A 472 4.39 -10.23 17.96
C CYS A 472 4.90 -8.79 17.84
N ASN A 473 5.15 -8.32 16.61
CA ASN A 473 5.70 -6.98 16.34
C ASN A 473 4.64 -5.87 16.50
N ILE A 474 4.14 -5.67 17.73
CA ILE A 474 3.16 -4.63 18.09
C ILE A 474 3.67 -3.83 19.28
N SER A 475 3.96 -2.55 19.06
CA SER A 475 4.35 -1.63 20.15
C SER A 475 3.13 -1.18 20.97
N LYS A 476 3.32 -0.95 22.28
CA LYS A 476 2.28 -0.43 23.20
C LYS A 476 1.68 0.90 22.76
N GLN A 477 2.46 1.73 22.05
CA GLN A 477 2.04 3.04 21.56
C GLN A 477 1.35 2.98 20.18
N SER A 478 1.37 1.83 19.51
CA SER A 478 0.75 1.65 18.19
C SER A 478 -0.77 1.72 18.23
N SER A 479 -1.41 2.00 17.09
CA SER A 479 -2.87 2.01 16.95
C SER A 479 -3.50 0.68 17.37
N ILE A 480 -2.91 -0.43 16.92
CA ILE A 480 -3.32 -1.79 17.26
C ILE A 480 -3.10 -2.07 18.76
N GLY A 481 -2.00 -1.61 19.35
CA GLY A 481 -1.76 -1.71 20.79
C GLY A 481 -2.86 -1.01 21.61
N LYS A 482 -3.25 0.21 21.22
CA LYS A 482 -4.37 0.94 21.84
C LYS A 482 -5.71 0.21 21.64
N LEU A 483 -5.96 -0.34 20.45
CA LEU A 483 -7.16 -1.13 20.17
C LEU A 483 -7.25 -2.36 21.08
N LEU A 484 -6.16 -3.11 21.22
CA LEU A 484 -6.08 -4.30 22.09
C LEU A 484 -6.29 -3.93 23.56
N LYS A 485 -5.83 -2.75 24.00
CA LYS A 485 -6.14 -2.22 25.34
C LYS A 485 -7.63 -2.00 25.56
N LEU A 486 -8.35 -1.49 24.57
CA LEU A 486 -9.79 -1.21 24.66
C LEU A 486 -10.69 -2.43 24.43
N ALA A 487 -10.21 -3.46 23.72
CA ALA A 487 -10.98 -4.67 23.46
C ALA A 487 -11.40 -5.37 24.77
N LYS A 488 -12.70 -5.64 24.92
CA LYS A 488 -13.24 -6.40 26.07
C LYS A 488 -13.33 -7.89 25.78
N LEU A 489 -13.62 -8.25 24.53
CA LEU A 489 -13.75 -9.62 24.07
C LEU A 489 -12.86 -9.82 22.84
N ILE A 490 -12.14 -10.93 22.79
CA ILE A 490 -11.42 -11.39 21.59
C ILE A 490 -11.87 -12.82 21.29
N ILE A 491 -12.44 -13.03 20.12
CA ILE A 491 -12.79 -14.36 19.61
C ILE A 491 -11.74 -14.75 18.56
N TRP A 492 -11.24 -15.97 18.64
CA TRP A 492 -10.37 -16.57 17.63
C TRP A 492 -11.00 -17.90 17.18
N ASP A 493 -11.49 -17.96 15.94
CA ASP A 493 -12.09 -19.17 15.34
C ASP A 493 -11.07 -20.02 14.57
N GLU A 494 -11.33 -21.30 14.42
CA GLU A 494 -10.41 -22.30 13.84
C GLU A 494 -9.04 -22.34 14.55
N THR A 495 -9.03 -22.21 15.88
CA THR A 495 -7.82 -22.19 16.71
C THR A 495 -7.11 -23.54 16.71
N ALA A 496 -7.83 -24.65 16.53
CA ALA A 496 -7.24 -25.98 16.40
C ALA A 496 -6.23 -26.07 15.23
N MET A 497 -6.39 -25.22 14.20
CA MET A 497 -5.44 -25.11 13.08
C MET A 497 -4.22 -24.23 13.38
N ALA A 498 -4.22 -23.48 14.51
CA ALA A 498 -3.12 -22.61 14.88
C ALA A 498 -1.98 -23.43 15.51
N ARG A 499 -0.73 -23.08 15.17
CA ARG A 499 0.45 -23.68 15.81
C ARG A 499 0.53 -23.19 17.27
N LYS A 500 0.98 -24.06 18.18
CA LYS A 500 1.22 -23.73 19.60
C LYS A 500 1.94 -22.38 19.80
N HIS A 501 3.03 -22.17 19.06
CA HIS A 501 3.81 -20.93 19.09
C HIS A 501 2.96 -19.67 18.82
N ALA A 502 1.99 -19.73 17.90
CA ALA A 502 1.15 -18.57 17.58
C ALA A 502 0.29 -18.12 18.78
N ILE A 503 -0.16 -19.09 19.60
CA ILE A 503 -0.93 -18.82 20.81
C ILE A 503 -0.02 -18.28 21.92
N GLU A 504 1.20 -18.81 22.05
CA GLU A 504 2.21 -18.36 23.03
C GLU A 504 2.71 -16.94 22.73
N SER A 505 2.98 -16.62 21.46
CA SER A 505 3.34 -15.26 21.04
C SER A 505 2.19 -14.27 21.27
N PHE A 506 0.95 -14.70 21.03
CA PHE A 506 -0.24 -13.89 21.28
C PHE A 506 -0.44 -13.59 22.77
N ASP A 507 -0.26 -14.58 23.64
CA ASP A 507 -0.28 -14.39 25.11
C ASP A 507 0.80 -13.41 25.56
N THR A 508 2.06 -13.66 25.17
CA THR A 508 3.20 -12.81 25.54
C THR A 508 3.01 -11.37 25.09
N MET A 509 2.48 -11.16 23.88
CA MET A 509 2.14 -9.85 23.36
C MET A 509 1.06 -9.15 24.18
N LEU A 510 -0.02 -9.84 24.57
CA LEU A 510 -1.08 -9.22 25.37
C LEU A 510 -0.60 -8.87 26.78
N ARG A 511 0.22 -9.74 27.40
CA ARG A 511 0.87 -9.46 28.68
C ARG A 511 1.75 -8.21 28.62
N ASP A 512 2.56 -8.08 27.58
CA ASP A 512 3.38 -6.89 27.37
C ASP A 512 2.52 -5.64 27.12
N ILE A 513 1.55 -5.69 26.20
CA ILE A 513 0.69 -4.54 25.88
C ILE A 513 -0.08 -4.04 27.10
N LEU A 514 -0.56 -4.96 27.96
CA LEU A 514 -1.41 -4.66 29.10
C LEU A 514 -0.63 -4.48 30.41
N ASP A 515 0.70 -4.60 30.38
CA ASP A 515 1.57 -4.53 31.56
C ASP A 515 1.08 -5.48 32.68
N SER A 516 0.78 -6.73 32.31
CA SER A 516 0.19 -7.73 33.21
C SER A 516 0.77 -9.13 32.99
N ASP A 517 1.12 -9.81 34.08
CA ASP A 517 1.63 -11.19 34.05
C ASP A 517 0.52 -12.26 33.94
N VAL A 518 -0.74 -11.85 33.96
CA VAL A 518 -1.90 -12.74 33.85
C VAL A 518 -2.02 -13.25 32.41
N ILE A 519 -2.43 -14.50 32.23
CA ILE A 519 -2.69 -15.10 30.91
C ILE A 519 -3.58 -14.16 30.06
N PHE A 520 -3.13 -13.90 28.83
CA PHE A 520 -3.66 -12.95 27.85
C PHE A 520 -3.86 -11.52 28.40
N GLY A 521 -3.01 -11.10 29.33
CA GLY A 521 -3.05 -9.80 30.01
C GLY A 521 -4.39 -9.52 30.71
N GLY A 522 -5.09 -10.58 31.14
CA GLY A 522 -6.37 -10.46 31.84
C GLY A 522 -7.60 -10.21 30.95
N LYS A 523 -7.48 -10.36 29.63
CA LYS A 523 -8.61 -10.22 28.69
C LYS A 523 -9.55 -11.43 28.72
N THR A 524 -10.78 -11.22 28.25
CA THR A 524 -11.69 -12.34 27.96
C THR A 524 -11.44 -12.84 26.54
N ILE A 525 -10.96 -14.09 26.42
CA ILE A 525 -10.62 -14.73 25.15
C ILE A 525 -11.52 -15.95 24.92
N VAL A 526 -12.04 -16.09 23.70
CA VAL A 526 -12.83 -17.25 23.28
C VAL A 526 -12.14 -17.90 22.08
N PHE A 527 -11.60 -19.10 22.29
CA PHE A 527 -11.05 -19.94 21.24
C PHE A 527 -12.11 -20.89 20.70
N GLY A 528 -12.35 -20.82 19.40
CA GLY A 528 -13.27 -21.68 18.67
C GLY A 528 -12.53 -22.67 17.80
N GLY A 529 -13.08 -23.87 17.64
CA GLY A 529 -12.51 -24.90 16.76
C GLY A 529 -13.22 -26.24 16.90
N ASP A 530 -12.66 -27.23 16.21
CA ASP A 530 -12.90 -28.65 16.41
C ASP A 530 -11.57 -29.20 16.97
N PHE A 531 -11.51 -29.40 18.28
CA PHE A 531 -10.24 -29.56 19.02
C PHE A 531 -9.77 -31.00 19.18
#